data_AF-X6MKG1-F1
#
_entry.id   AF-X6MKG1-F1
#
_cell.length_a   1.000
_cell.length_b   1.000
_cell.length_c   1.000
_cell.angle_alpha   90.00
_cell.angle_beta   90.00
_cell.angle_gamma   90.00
#
_symmetry.space_group_name_H-M   'P 1'
#
loop_
_entity.id
_entity.type
_entity.pdbx_description
1 polymer ?
#
loop_
_entity_poly.entity_id
_entity_poly.type
_entity_poly.pdbx_seq_one_letter_code
_entity_poly.pdbx_strand_id
1 'polypeptide(L)'
;KKKLLKKKKKKKTCADAYLTPCIQEYLHHFVEGFDTDFGKNVRVSFMQSDGGLCLLEGFSGYRAVLSGPAGGVVGYVRTTQEHYSSTQPIIGFDMGGTSTDVSRFGGEYELVFENTTAGVTIQAPQLDINTVASGGGSCLTFENGMLKVGPESAGADPGPVCYKKKDGKLAITDANLVLGRIVPEHFPKIFGEKRNEPLGVDECVAAFTNITKSINEYNQTTNAEVLFFDDFFFFFLSPRGSPKKKKKKKAMDC
;
A
#
# COMPACT_ATOMS: atom_id res chain seq x y z
N LYS A 1 -35.74 15.14 0.43
CA LYS A 1 -34.79 15.42 -0.68
C LYS A 1 -34.01 16.73 -0.53
N LYS A 2 -34.63 17.93 -0.45
CA LYS A 2 -33.89 19.23 -0.34
C LYS A 2 -32.97 19.38 0.89
N LYS A 3 -33.37 18.91 2.08
CA LYS A 3 -32.50 18.92 3.29
C LYS A 3 -31.27 18.00 3.15
N LEU A 4 -31.46 16.84 2.54
CA LEU A 4 -30.36 15.90 2.24
C LEU A 4 -29.40 16.56 1.25
N LEU A 5 -29.91 17.12 0.15
CA LEU A 5 -29.11 17.84 -0.86
C LEU A 5 -28.34 19.05 -0.28
N LYS A 6 -28.91 19.76 0.71
CA LYS A 6 -28.22 20.83 1.44
C LYS A 6 -27.10 20.32 2.35
N LYS A 7 -27.34 19.24 3.12
CA LYS A 7 -26.28 18.57 3.89
C LYS A 7 -25.17 18.05 2.96
N LYS A 8 -25.58 17.54 1.79
CA LYS A 8 -24.70 17.02 0.78
C LYS A 8 -23.71 18.07 0.23
N LYS A 9 -24.24 19.21 -0.19
CA LYS A 9 -23.43 20.37 -0.62
C LYS A 9 -22.49 20.89 0.47
N LYS A 10 -22.93 20.97 1.74
CA LYS A 10 -22.12 21.48 2.85
C LYS A 10 -20.84 20.65 3.11
N LYS A 11 -20.93 19.32 3.09
CA LYS A 11 -19.74 18.47 3.34
C LYS A 11 -18.70 18.59 2.22
N LYS A 12 -19.14 18.62 0.96
CA LYS A 12 -18.26 18.89 -0.19
C LYS A 12 -17.54 20.23 -0.03
N THR A 13 -18.27 21.30 0.31
CA THR A 13 -17.69 22.64 0.48
C THR A 13 -16.66 22.70 1.60
N CYS A 14 -16.86 22.00 2.73
CA CYS A 14 -15.87 22.00 3.81
C CYS A 14 -14.58 21.26 3.44
N ALA A 15 -14.68 20.06 2.87
CA ALA A 15 -13.51 19.30 2.42
C ALA A 15 -12.74 20.06 1.33
N ASP A 16 -13.47 20.65 0.37
CA ASP A 16 -12.86 21.41 -0.73
C ASP A 16 -12.22 22.71 -0.25
N ALA A 17 -12.84 23.44 0.69
CA ALA A 17 -12.26 24.65 1.28
C ALA A 17 -10.99 24.36 2.10
N TYR A 18 -10.90 23.18 2.72
CA TYR A 18 -9.72 22.76 3.46
C TYR A 18 -8.59 22.28 2.53
N LEU A 19 -8.92 21.45 1.53
CA LEU A 19 -7.92 20.80 0.66
C LEU A 19 -7.44 21.70 -0.48
N THR A 20 -8.31 22.55 -1.05
CA THR A 20 -7.97 23.35 -2.23
C THR A 20 -6.76 24.26 -2.00
N PRO A 21 -6.63 25.00 -0.89
CA PRO A 21 -5.43 25.79 -0.64
C PRO A 21 -4.13 24.97 -0.68
N CYS A 22 -4.12 23.80 -0.04
CA CYS A 22 -2.96 22.89 -0.05
C CYS A 22 -2.64 22.38 -1.46
N ILE A 23 -3.67 22.04 -2.24
CA ILE A 23 -3.50 21.61 -3.65
C ILE A 23 -2.96 22.77 -4.50
N GLN A 24 -3.46 23.99 -4.32
CA GLN A 24 -3.01 25.14 -5.08
C GLN A 24 -1.54 25.48 -4.77
N GLU A 25 -1.12 25.37 -3.50
CA GLU A 25 0.28 25.52 -3.12
C GLU A 25 1.17 24.43 -3.75
N TYR A 26 0.74 23.17 -3.73
CA TYR A 26 1.44 22.08 -4.42
C TYR A 26 1.57 22.35 -5.92
N LEU A 27 0.48 22.76 -6.57
CA LEU A 27 0.46 23.08 -7.98
C LEU A 27 1.37 24.26 -8.33
N HIS A 28 1.41 25.28 -7.47
CA HIS A 28 2.30 26.42 -7.64
C HIS A 28 3.76 25.96 -7.65
N HIS A 29 4.19 25.23 -6.62
CA HIS A 29 5.55 24.69 -6.55
C HIS A 29 5.87 23.74 -7.70
N PHE A 30 4.89 22.94 -8.15
CA PHE A 30 5.05 22.09 -9.32
C PHE A 30 5.35 22.92 -10.58
N VAL A 31 4.56 23.97 -10.84
CA VAL A 31 4.73 24.85 -12.00
C VAL A 31 6.04 25.64 -11.95
N GLU A 32 6.45 26.09 -10.77
CA GLU A 32 7.74 26.79 -10.56
C GLU A 32 8.96 25.92 -10.91
N GLY A 33 8.81 24.59 -10.90
CA GLY A 33 9.85 23.66 -11.32
C GLY A 33 10.08 23.62 -12.84
N PHE A 34 9.27 24.31 -13.63
CA PHE A 34 9.36 24.35 -15.09
C PHE A 34 9.73 25.75 -15.60
N ASP A 35 10.27 25.79 -16.83
CA ASP A 35 10.56 27.04 -17.51
C ASP A 35 9.29 27.89 -17.75
N THR A 36 9.49 29.18 -18.02
CA THR A 36 8.40 30.17 -18.22
C THR A 36 7.45 29.86 -19.40
N ASP A 37 7.73 28.82 -20.18
CA ASP A 37 6.91 28.30 -21.28
C ASP A 37 6.02 27.11 -20.88
N PHE A 38 5.92 26.81 -19.57
CA PHE A 38 5.00 25.80 -19.05
C PHE A 38 3.59 25.99 -19.62
N GLY A 39 3.02 24.91 -20.17
CA GLY A 39 1.67 24.93 -20.74
C GLY A 39 1.54 25.61 -22.12
N LYS A 40 2.58 26.32 -22.63
CA LYS A 40 2.50 27.04 -23.92
C LYS A 40 2.65 26.12 -25.12
N ASN A 41 3.67 25.27 -25.10
CA ASN A 41 3.99 24.35 -26.20
C ASN A 41 3.56 22.90 -25.93
N VAL A 42 3.30 22.57 -24.66
CA VAL A 42 2.89 21.24 -24.23
C VAL A 42 1.67 21.38 -23.34
N ARG A 43 0.58 20.72 -23.71
CA ARG A 43 -0.62 20.68 -22.86
C ARG A 43 -0.32 19.86 -21.61
N VAL A 44 -0.41 20.49 -20.46
CA VAL A 44 -0.35 19.81 -19.16
C VAL A 44 -1.76 19.58 -18.65
N SER A 45 -2.03 18.37 -18.16
CA SER A 45 -3.34 18.01 -17.62
C SER A 45 -3.18 17.12 -16.41
N PHE A 46 -4.09 17.27 -15.45
CA PHE A 46 -4.08 16.60 -14.16
C PHE A 46 -5.19 15.55 -14.12
N MET A 47 -4.86 14.38 -13.60
CA MET A 47 -5.83 13.30 -13.36
C MET A 47 -6.78 13.70 -12.24
N GLN A 48 -8.07 13.45 -12.43
CA GLN A 48 -9.12 13.70 -11.44
C GLN A 48 -9.60 12.38 -10.83
N SER A 49 -10.25 12.47 -9.66
CA SER A 49 -10.85 11.33 -8.95
C SER A 49 -11.84 10.51 -9.79
N ASP A 50 -12.47 11.10 -10.80
CA ASP A 50 -13.44 10.46 -11.69
C ASP A 50 -12.78 9.76 -12.90
N GLY A 51 -11.45 9.75 -12.97
CA GLY A 51 -10.68 9.20 -14.10
C GLY A 51 -10.56 10.14 -15.30
N GLY A 52 -11.14 11.35 -15.22
CA GLY A 52 -11.00 12.38 -16.24
C GLY A 52 -9.74 13.23 -16.09
N LEU A 53 -9.43 14.02 -17.12
CA LEU A 53 -8.34 14.99 -17.10
C LEU A 53 -8.87 16.41 -17.03
N CYS A 54 -8.22 17.28 -16.26
CA CYS A 54 -8.47 18.73 -16.28
C CYS A 54 -7.19 19.54 -16.45
N LEU A 55 -7.32 20.80 -16.84
CA LEU A 55 -6.21 21.76 -16.80
C LEU A 55 -5.94 22.21 -15.35
N LEU A 56 -4.82 22.92 -15.16
CA LEU A 56 -4.36 23.43 -13.86
C LEU A 56 -5.46 24.22 -13.13
N GLU A 57 -6.13 25.12 -13.84
CA GLU A 57 -7.15 26.03 -13.30
C GLU A 57 -8.41 25.29 -12.85
N GLY A 58 -8.63 24.08 -13.38
CA GLY A 58 -9.77 23.24 -13.07
C GLY A 58 -9.52 22.25 -11.93
N PHE A 59 -8.29 22.14 -11.43
CA PHE A 59 -7.93 21.17 -10.41
C PHE A 59 -8.17 21.73 -9.01
N SER A 60 -8.95 21.01 -8.20
CA SER A 60 -9.36 21.45 -6.86
C SER A 60 -9.26 20.31 -5.86
N GLY A 61 -9.35 20.65 -4.57
CA GLY A 61 -9.19 19.72 -3.46
C GLY A 61 -10.01 18.44 -3.60
N TYR A 62 -11.33 18.55 -3.82
CA TYR A 62 -12.18 17.36 -3.95
C TYR A 62 -11.92 16.53 -5.21
N ARG A 63 -11.39 17.15 -6.28
CA ARG A 63 -11.06 16.49 -7.56
C ARG A 63 -9.71 15.77 -7.50
N ALA A 64 -8.85 16.15 -6.56
CA ALA A 64 -7.53 15.58 -6.38
C ALA A 64 -7.54 14.28 -5.56
N VAL A 65 -8.55 14.07 -4.71
CA VAL A 65 -8.61 12.92 -3.79
C VAL A 65 -8.66 11.61 -4.57
N LEU A 66 -7.72 10.70 -4.35
CA LEU A 66 -7.59 9.42 -5.08
C LEU A 66 -7.39 9.57 -6.60
N SER A 67 -6.91 10.72 -7.08
CA SER A 67 -6.59 10.95 -8.50
C SER A 67 -5.52 9.99 -9.05
N GLY A 68 -4.50 9.65 -8.25
CA GLY A 68 -3.46 8.69 -8.63
C GLY A 68 -4.03 7.29 -8.93
N PRO A 69 -4.69 6.63 -7.95
CA PRO A 69 -5.34 5.35 -8.17
C PRO A 69 -6.37 5.37 -9.30
N ALA A 70 -7.11 6.48 -9.47
CA ALA A 70 -8.02 6.65 -10.61
C ALA A 70 -7.32 6.55 -11.96
N GLY A 71 -6.11 7.12 -12.09
CA GLY A 71 -5.27 6.94 -13.27
C GLY A 71 -4.84 5.48 -13.49
N GLY A 72 -4.51 4.76 -12.40
CA GLY A 72 -4.24 3.32 -12.45
C GLY A 72 -5.43 2.52 -12.97
N VAL A 73 -6.65 2.86 -12.53
CA VAL A 73 -7.89 2.26 -13.02
C VAL A 73 -8.06 2.44 -14.52
N VAL A 74 -7.96 3.68 -15.00
CA VAL A 74 -8.05 3.97 -16.44
C VAL A 74 -6.96 3.22 -17.20
N GLY A 75 -5.75 3.17 -16.68
CA GLY A 75 -4.60 2.49 -17.30
C GLY A 75 -4.83 0.98 -17.47
N TYR A 76 -5.15 0.26 -16.38
CA TYR A 76 -5.31 -1.19 -16.46
C TYR A 76 -6.55 -1.57 -17.28
N VAL A 77 -7.64 -0.77 -17.23
CA VAL A 77 -8.84 -1.04 -18.03
C VAL A 77 -8.53 -0.93 -19.52
N ARG A 78 -7.90 0.18 -19.94
CA ARG A 78 -7.58 0.43 -21.35
C ARG A 78 -6.65 -0.63 -21.92
N THR A 79 -5.56 -0.92 -21.22
CA THR A 79 -4.57 -1.92 -21.65
C THR A 79 -5.14 -3.33 -21.68
N THR A 80 -5.96 -3.69 -20.68
CA THR A 80 -6.59 -5.02 -20.66
C THR A 80 -7.64 -5.17 -21.77
N GLN A 81 -8.47 -4.16 -22.00
CA GLN A 81 -9.47 -4.21 -23.08
C GLN A 81 -8.84 -4.22 -24.49
N GLU A 82 -7.62 -3.72 -24.64
CA GLU A 82 -6.87 -3.79 -25.91
C GLU A 82 -6.34 -5.20 -26.19
N HIS A 83 -5.96 -5.95 -25.15
CA HIS A 83 -5.31 -7.27 -25.29
C HIS A 83 -6.24 -8.47 -25.03
N TYR A 84 -7.39 -8.28 -24.37
CA TYR A 84 -8.31 -9.34 -23.97
C TYR A 84 -9.74 -9.03 -24.46
N SER A 85 -10.64 -10.03 -24.37
CA SER A 85 -12.05 -9.82 -24.74
C SER A 85 -12.68 -8.69 -23.92
N SER A 86 -13.37 -7.78 -24.60
CA SER A 86 -13.99 -6.58 -24.00
C SER A 86 -15.06 -6.88 -22.94
N THR A 87 -15.48 -8.14 -22.81
CA THR A 87 -16.54 -8.58 -21.89
C THR A 87 -16.01 -9.19 -20.59
N GLN A 88 -14.70 -9.36 -20.43
CA GLN A 88 -14.15 -10.00 -19.23
C GLN A 88 -14.07 -9.02 -18.07
N PRO A 89 -14.66 -9.33 -16.90
CA PRO A 89 -14.51 -8.51 -15.70
C PRO A 89 -13.05 -8.46 -15.24
N ILE A 90 -12.61 -7.29 -14.79
CA ILE A 90 -11.24 -7.01 -14.35
C ILE A 90 -11.26 -6.56 -12.90
N ILE A 91 -10.31 -7.06 -12.11
CA ILE A 91 -10.03 -6.58 -10.76
C ILE A 91 -8.66 -5.90 -10.78
N GLY A 92 -8.64 -4.61 -10.46
CA GLY A 92 -7.42 -3.86 -10.22
C GLY A 92 -6.92 -4.12 -8.80
N PHE A 93 -5.62 -4.40 -8.68
CA PHE A 93 -4.94 -4.59 -7.40
C PHE A 93 -3.60 -3.86 -7.47
N ASP A 94 -3.51 -2.71 -6.81
CA ASP A 94 -2.31 -1.88 -6.75
C ASP A 94 -1.81 -1.80 -5.30
N MET A 95 -0.72 -2.52 -4.99
CA MET A 95 -0.14 -2.56 -3.66
C MET A 95 1.13 -1.71 -3.61
N GLY A 96 1.06 -0.62 -2.86
CA GLY A 96 2.20 0.26 -2.60
C GLY A 96 2.92 -0.08 -1.29
N GLY A 97 3.74 0.87 -0.83
CA GLY A 97 4.46 0.77 0.44
C GLY A 97 3.57 0.90 1.69
N THR A 98 2.41 1.54 1.60
CA THR A 98 1.57 1.82 2.80
C THR A 98 0.17 1.22 2.69
N SER A 99 -0.40 1.24 1.50
CA SER A 99 -1.77 0.82 1.24
C SER A 99 -1.87 -0.04 -0.02
N THR A 100 -3.01 -0.69 -0.16
CA THR A 100 -3.42 -1.43 -1.35
C THR A 100 -4.73 -0.86 -1.85
N ASP A 101 -4.76 -0.43 -3.10
CA ASP A 101 -5.94 0.07 -3.77
C ASP A 101 -6.56 -1.04 -4.63
N VAL A 102 -7.84 -1.35 -4.38
CA VAL A 102 -8.59 -2.38 -5.07
C VAL A 102 -9.77 -1.76 -5.80
N SER A 103 -9.97 -2.15 -7.05
CA SER A 103 -11.04 -1.64 -7.91
C SER A 103 -11.56 -2.73 -8.83
N ARG A 104 -12.74 -2.51 -9.42
CA ARG A 104 -13.36 -3.46 -10.36
C ARG A 104 -13.80 -2.76 -11.63
N PHE A 105 -13.77 -3.48 -12.73
CA PHE A 105 -14.31 -3.05 -14.02
C PHE A 105 -15.12 -4.19 -14.62
N GLY A 106 -16.43 -3.97 -14.78
CA GLY A 106 -17.38 -4.96 -15.30
C GLY A 106 -17.96 -4.61 -16.68
N GLY A 107 -17.30 -3.73 -17.43
CA GLY A 107 -17.77 -3.22 -18.73
C GLY A 107 -17.96 -1.70 -18.75
N GLU A 108 -18.15 -1.08 -17.59
CA GLU A 108 -18.21 0.37 -17.41
C GLU A 108 -17.41 0.82 -16.18
N TYR A 109 -17.00 2.09 -16.18
CA TYR A 109 -16.34 2.70 -15.03
C TYR A 109 -17.38 2.97 -13.94
N GLU A 110 -17.19 2.37 -12.77
CA GLU A 110 -18.10 2.54 -11.65
C GLU A 110 -17.76 3.81 -10.88
N LEU A 111 -18.77 4.67 -10.70
CA LEU A 111 -18.64 5.92 -9.97
C LEU A 111 -19.42 5.87 -8.65
N VAL A 112 -18.75 6.25 -7.57
CA VAL A 112 -19.36 6.56 -6.29
C VAL A 112 -19.48 8.07 -6.11
N PHE A 113 -20.59 8.53 -5.54
CA PHE A 113 -20.88 9.96 -5.34
C PHE A 113 -20.74 10.41 -3.88
N GLU A 114 -20.47 9.46 -2.99
CA GLU A 114 -20.32 9.66 -1.56
C GLU A 114 -19.34 8.63 -1.05
N ASN A 115 -18.14 9.08 -0.68
CA ASN A 115 -17.10 8.25 -0.09
C ASN A 115 -16.72 8.81 1.28
N THR A 116 -16.38 7.94 2.23
CA THR A 116 -15.84 8.35 3.53
C THR A 116 -14.41 7.88 3.65
N THR A 117 -13.48 8.81 3.49
CA THR A 117 -12.04 8.56 3.61
C THR A 117 -11.58 9.11 4.95
N ALA A 118 -10.95 8.27 5.79
CA ALA A 118 -10.44 8.65 7.12
C ALA A 118 -11.47 9.41 8.00
N GLY A 119 -12.76 9.03 7.92
CA GLY A 119 -13.85 9.66 8.68
C GLY A 119 -14.43 10.93 8.06
N VAL A 120 -13.85 11.44 6.96
CA VAL A 120 -14.35 12.61 6.22
C VAL A 120 -15.19 12.15 5.03
N THR A 121 -16.47 12.52 5.01
CA THR A 121 -17.34 12.22 3.86
C THR A 121 -17.15 13.26 2.75
N ILE A 122 -16.63 12.83 1.60
CA ILE A 122 -16.54 13.63 0.38
C ILE A 122 -17.69 13.26 -0.53
N GLN A 123 -18.34 14.26 -1.11
CA GLN A 123 -19.49 14.06 -1.97
C GLN A 123 -19.26 14.67 -3.35
N ALA A 124 -18.49 13.95 -4.14
CA ALA A 124 -18.20 14.22 -5.53
C ALA A 124 -18.16 12.90 -6.30
N PRO A 125 -18.35 12.90 -7.63
CA PRO A 125 -18.11 11.72 -8.45
C PRO A 125 -16.64 11.29 -8.33
N GLN A 126 -16.41 10.02 -8.04
CA GLN A 126 -15.09 9.40 -7.96
C GLN A 126 -15.20 7.96 -8.45
N LEU A 127 -14.12 7.41 -9.02
CA LEU A 127 -14.06 5.98 -9.32
C LEU A 127 -14.18 5.16 -8.03
N ASP A 128 -14.89 4.03 -8.10
CA ASP A 128 -15.06 3.12 -6.97
C ASP A 128 -13.76 2.36 -6.67
N ILE A 129 -12.93 2.97 -5.82
CA ILE A 129 -11.64 2.46 -5.39
C ILE A 129 -11.68 2.26 -3.88
N ASN A 130 -11.36 1.05 -3.45
CA ASN A 130 -11.33 0.65 -2.05
C ASN A 130 -9.88 0.52 -1.61
N THR A 131 -9.47 1.39 -0.69
CA THR A 131 -8.12 1.37 -0.11
C THR A 131 -8.11 0.54 1.16
N VAL A 132 -7.26 -0.48 1.20
CA VAL A 132 -6.93 -1.25 2.41
C VAL A 132 -5.63 -0.70 2.98
N ALA A 133 -5.59 -0.47 4.30
CA ALA A 133 -4.40 -0.04 5.03
C ALA A 133 -3.40 -1.19 5.23
N SER A 134 -2.97 -1.80 4.12
CA SER A 134 -1.95 -2.83 4.09
C SER A 134 -1.10 -2.65 2.83
N GLY A 135 0.22 -2.65 2.99
CA GLY A 135 1.19 -2.42 1.92
C GLY A 135 2.54 -3.03 2.29
N GLY A 136 3.57 -2.85 1.47
CA GLY A 136 4.90 -3.43 1.72
C GLY A 136 5.51 -2.99 3.05
N GLY A 137 5.18 -1.81 3.54
CA GLY A 137 5.63 -1.25 4.81
C GLY A 137 4.72 -1.60 5.99
N SER A 138 3.69 -2.44 5.85
CA SER A 138 2.90 -2.86 7.02
C SER A 138 3.78 -3.54 8.05
N CYS A 139 3.80 -3.00 9.26
CA CYS A 139 4.67 -3.45 10.34
C CYS A 139 4.29 -4.85 10.81
N LEU A 140 5.29 -5.67 11.11
CA LEU A 140 5.17 -6.99 11.72
C LEU A 140 5.46 -6.84 13.21
N THR A 141 4.45 -7.08 14.05
CA THR A 141 4.58 -6.99 15.51
C THR A 141 4.12 -8.27 16.18
N PHE A 142 4.68 -8.60 17.34
CA PHE A 142 4.25 -9.73 18.13
C PHE A 142 3.71 -9.24 19.47
N GLU A 143 2.44 -9.50 19.73
CA GLU A 143 1.75 -9.06 20.94
C GLU A 143 0.81 -10.15 21.44
N ASN A 144 0.86 -10.45 22.74
CA ASN A 144 -0.07 -11.37 23.41
C ASN A 144 -0.19 -12.75 22.72
N GLY A 145 0.92 -13.32 22.27
CA GLY A 145 0.93 -14.62 21.61
C GLY A 145 0.54 -14.62 20.13
N MET A 146 0.33 -13.44 19.53
CA MET A 146 -0.09 -13.32 18.15
C MET A 146 0.86 -12.43 17.35
N LEU A 147 1.28 -12.93 16.19
CA LEU A 147 1.96 -12.13 15.18
C LEU A 147 0.90 -11.35 14.39
N LYS A 148 1.06 -10.03 14.34
CA LYS A 148 0.15 -9.09 13.67
C LYS A 148 0.87 -8.40 12.51
N VAL A 149 0.08 -8.03 11.51
CA VAL A 149 0.53 -7.29 10.34
C VAL A 149 -0.30 -6.02 10.23
N GLY A 150 0.33 -4.86 10.34
CA GLY A 150 -0.37 -3.58 10.41
C GLY A 150 -1.23 -3.41 11.67
N PRO A 151 -2.07 -2.36 11.76
CA PRO A 151 -2.34 -1.35 10.72
C PRO A 151 -1.21 -0.30 10.59
N GLU A 152 -0.24 -0.31 11.50
CA GLU A 152 0.89 0.60 11.44
C GLU A 152 1.75 0.34 10.19
N SER A 153 2.27 1.42 9.59
CA SER A 153 3.18 1.37 8.45
C SER A 153 4.55 1.93 8.84
N ALA A 154 5.60 1.27 8.39
CA ALA A 154 6.98 1.73 8.45
C ALA A 154 7.22 2.94 7.54
N GLY A 155 6.33 3.19 6.56
CA GLY A 155 6.47 4.27 5.58
C GLY A 155 7.70 4.10 4.69
N ALA A 156 8.22 5.23 4.20
CA ALA A 156 9.45 5.29 3.39
C ALA A 156 10.67 5.82 4.16
N ASP A 157 10.45 6.48 5.31
CA ASP A 157 11.48 7.04 6.17
C ASP A 157 11.02 7.01 7.64
N PRO A 158 11.67 6.26 8.55
CA PRO A 158 12.86 5.43 8.33
C PRO A 158 12.61 4.18 7.46
N GLY A 159 11.34 3.78 7.29
CA GLY A 159 10.97 2.66 6.44
C GLY A 159 11.20 1.27 7.07
N PRO A 160 11.06 0.21 6.27
CA PRO A 160 11.39 -1.15 6.66
C PRO A 160 12.84 -1.31 7.14
N VAL A 161 13.14 -2.36 7.89
CA VAL A 161 14.50 -2.63 8.40
C VAL A 161 15.52 -2.72 7.27
N CYS A 162 15.15 -3.33 6.13
CA CYS A 162 16.00 -3.44 4.95
C CYS A 162 16.44 -2.11 4.36
N TYR A 163 15.82 -0.98 4.74
CA TYR A 163 16.24 0.35 4.28
C TYR A 163 17.45 0.88 5.04
N LYS A 164 17.92 0.16 6.08
CA LYS A 164 19.14 0.44 6.83
C LYS A 164 19.18 1.84 7.45
N LYS A 165 18.01 2.35 7.83
CA LYS A 165 17.88 3.60 8.57
C LYS A 165 17.64 3.31 10.04
N LYS A 166 18.13 4.22 10.88
CA LYS A 166 17.86 4.18 12.31
C LYS A 166 16.34 4.19 12.55
N ASP A 167 15.87 3.40 13.51
CA ASP A 167 14.47 3.27 13.90
C ASP A 167 13.56 2.64 12.81
N GLY A 168 14.15 1.96 11.82
CA GLY A 168 13.42 1.14 10.85
C GLY A 168 12.61 0.03 11.52
N LYS A 169 11.40 -0.23 11.02
CA LYS A 169 10.45 -1.18 11.61
C LYS A 169 10.36 -2.45 10.78
N LEU A 170 10.31 -3.60 11.44
CA LEU A 170 10.13 -4.89 10.74
C LEU A 170 8.80 -4.86 9.99
N ALA A 171 8.81 -5.13 8.68
CA ALA A 171 7.65 -4.98 7.80
C ALA A 171 7.53 -6.09 6.75
N ILE A 172 6.42 -6.11 5.98
CA ILE A 172 6.18 -7.07 4.89
C ILE A 172 7.33 -7.08 3.86
N THR A 173 7.93 -5.91 3.58
CA THR A 173 9.06 -5.79 2.64
C THR A 173 10.26 -6.58 3.14
N ASP A 174 10.54 -6.55 4.44
CA ASP A 174 11.63 -7.32 5.05
C ASP A 174 11.36 -8.83 4.90
N ALA A 175 10.12 -9.26 5.12
CA ALA A 175 9.74 -10.66 4.92
C ALA A 175 9.95 -11.09 3.46
N ASN A 176 9.49 -10.29 2.50
CA ASN A 176 9.67 -10.58 1.08
C ASN A 176 11.14 -10.58 0.65
N LEU A 177 11.98 -9.76 1.28
CA LEU A 177 13.42 -9.75 1.06
C LEU A 177 14.08 -11.05 1.54
N VAL A 178 13.83 -11.45 2.79
CA VAL A 178 14.43 -12.68 3.34
C VAL A 178 13.90 -13.93 2.63
N LEU A 179 12.65 -13.90 2.17
CA LEU A 179 12.06 -14.98 1.36
C LEU A 179 12.58 -15.04 -0.09
N GLY A 180 13.44 -14.10 -0.51
CA GLY A 180 13.99 -14.06 -1.87
C GLY A 180 12.96 -13.66 -2.95
N ARG A 181 11.81 -13.08 -2.56
CA ARG A 181 10.82 -12.54 -3.50
C ARG A 181 11.27 -11.19 -4.05
N ILE A 182 12.04 -10.45 -3.27
CA ILE A 182 12.74 -9.25 -3.69
C ILE A 182 14.19 -9.63 -3.96
N VAL A 183 14.68 -9.31 -5.15
CA VAL A 183 16.06 -9.54 -5.58
C VAL A 183 16.85 -8.24 -5.37
N PRO A 184 17.71 -8.13 -4.33
CA PRO A 184 18.38 -6.88 -3.97
C PRO A 184 19.17 -6.24 -5.12
N GLU A 185 19.74 -7.07 -6.00
CA GLU A 185 20.60 -6.66 -7.11
C GLU A 185 19.83 -5.86 -8.18
N HIS A 186 18.51 -6.03 -8.24
CA HIS A 186 17.64 -5.30 -9.17
C HIS A 186 17.09 -3.99 -8.58
N PHE A 187 17.39 -3.71 -7.31
CA PHE A 187 16.97 -2.46 -6.67
C PHE A 187 18.09 -1.42 -6.72
N PRO A 188 17.73 -0.13 -6.89
CA PRO A 188 18.71 0.94 -6.85
C PRO A 188 19.33 1.02 -5.45
N LYS A 189 20.63 1.33 -5.38
CA LYS A 189 21.38 1.50 -4.13
C LYS A 189 21.09 2.87 -3.51
N ILE A 190 19.89 3.05 -2.98
CA ILE A 190 19.41 4.32 -2.40
C ILE A 190 19.12 4.21 -0.90
N PHE A 191 19.52 3.10 -0.28
CA PHE A 191 19.27 2.80 1.13
C PHE A 191 20.49 3.15 1.99
N GLY A 192 20.36 2.95 3.31
CA GLY A 192 21.37 3.36 4.29
C GLY A 192 21.34 4.85 4.59
N GLU A 193 22.10 5.26 5.61
CA GLU A 193 22.14 6.66 6.07
C GLU A 193 22.58 7.61 4.96
N LYS A 194 23.52 7.17 4.12
CA LYS A 194 24.09 7.95 3.00
C LYS A 194 23.34 7.77 1.68
N ARG A 195 22.25 6.98 1.66
CA ARG A 195 21.42 6.69 0.47
C ARG A 195 22.23 6.17 -0.72
N ASN A 196 23.18 5.27 -0.46
CA ASN A 196 24.07 4.70 -1.46
C ASN A 196 24.32 3.19 -1.27
N GLU A 197 23.52 2.54 -0.41
CA GLU A 197 23.65 1.13 -0.05
C GLU A 197 22.52 0.29 -0.65
N PRO A 198 22.74 -1.03 -0.86
CA PRO A 198 21.68 -1.96 -1.24
C PRO A 198 20.73 -2.22 -0.06
N LEU A 199 19.65 -2.96 -0.32
CA LEU A 199 18.76 -3.47 0.71
C LEU A 199 19.54 -4.36 1.71
N GLY A 200 19.26 -4.18 3.00
CA GLY A 200 19.92 -4.88 4.10
C GLY A 200 19.31 -6.24 4.42
N VAL A 201 19.81 -7.32 3.81
CA VAL A 201 19.33 -8.70 4.08
C VAL A 201 19.72 -9.14 5.49
N ASP A 202 20.96 -8.88 5.90
CA ASP A 202 21.47 -9.28 7.21
C ASP A 202 20.72 -8.58 8.35
N GLU A 203 20.39 -7.29 8.15
CA GLU A 203 19.58 -6.50 9.08
C GLU A 203 18.18 -7.11 9.24
N CYS A 204 17.56 -7.56 8.15
CA CYS A 204 16.28 -8.26 8.22
C CYS A 204 16.39 -9.59 8.95
N VAL A 205 17.39 -10.41 8.62
CA VAL A 205 17.62 -11.72 9.27
C VAL A 205 17.81 -11.54 10.78
N ALA A 206 18.59 -10.54 11.20
CA ALA A 206 18.77 -10.20 12.61
C ALA A 206 17.44 -9.77 13.26
N ALA A 207 16.65 -8.92 12.61
CA ALA A 207 15.37 -8.47 13.14
C ALA A 207 14.34 -9.62 13.25
N PHE A 208 14.30 -10.53 12.28
CA PHE A 208 13.47 -11.73 12.34
C PHE A 208 13.94 -12.72 13.42
N THR A 209 15.25 -12.84 13.63
CA THR A 209 15.79 -13.66 14.71
C THR A 209 15.32 -13.13 16.07
N ASN A 210 15.31 -11.81 16.24
CA ASN A 210 14.83 -11.17 17.47
C ASN A 210 13.33 -11.42 17.70
N ILE A 211 12.46 -11.26 16.69
CA ILE A 211 11.03 -11.51 16.87
C ILE A 211 10.74 -13.01 17.11
N THR A 212 11.46 -13.93 16.45
CA THR A 212 11.36 -15.37 16.73
C THR A 212 11.73 -15.68 18.18
N LYS A 213 12.76 -15.02 18.74
CA LYS A 213 13.12 -15.16 20.15
C LYS A 213 11.97 -14.74 21.07
N SER A 214 11.37 -13.58 20.84
CA SER A 214 10.21 -13.11 21.64
C SER A 214 9.00 -14.05 21.55
N ILE A 215 8.75 -14.63 20.37
CA ILE A 215 7.70 -15.64 20.21
C ILE A 215 8.01 -16.90 21.02
N ASN A 216 9.25 -17.38 20.97
CA ASN A 216 9.67 -18.56 21.70
C ASN A 216 9.64 -18.36 23.22
N GLU A 217 10.00 -17.17 23.71
CA GLU A 217 9.84 -16.79 25.12
C GLU A 217 8.37 -16.88 25.55
N TYR A 218 7.44 -16.38 24.71
CA TYR A 218 6.00 -16.52 24.98
C TYR A 218 5.53 -17.99 24.92
N ASN A 219 5.95 -18.76 23.92
CA ASN A 219 5.56 -20.16 23.74
C ASN A 219 6.01 -21.03 24.93
N GLN A 220 7.16 -20.72 25.55
CA GLN A 220 7.60 -21.39 26.76
C GLN A 220 6.63 -21.17 27.93
N THR A 221 6.08 -19.97 28.08
CA THR A 221 5.10 -19.69 29.15
C THR A 221 3.76 -20.38 28.95
N THR A 222 3.43 -20.71 27.69
CA THR A 222 2.17 -21.35 27.30
C THR A 222 2.31 -22.84 26.97
N ASN A 223 3.51 -23.41 27.19
CA ASN A 223 3.84 -24.81 26.89
C ASN A 223 3.58 -25.20 25.41
N ALA A 224 3.72 -24.24 24.50
CA ALA A 224 3.60 -24.41 23.06
C ALA A 224 4.94 -24.82 22.41
N GLU A 225 4.92 -25.29 21.16
CA GLU A 225 6.14 -25.69 20.44
C GLU A 225 7.07 -24.50 20.19
N VAL A 226 8.37 -24.73 20.34
CA VAL A 226 9.43 -23.77 19.99
C VAL A 226 9.59 -23.72 18.48
N LEU A 227 9.63 -22.52 17.92
CA LEU A 227 9.88 -22.28 16.50
C LEU A 227 11.38 -22.15 16.24
N PHE A 228 11.89 -22.89 15.26
CA PHE A 228 13.19 -22.60 14.66
C PHE A 228 13.05 -21.49 13.60
N PHE A 229 14.15 -20.81 13.27
CA PHE A 229 14.15 -19.69 12.32
C PHE A 229 13.53 -20.06 10.95
N ASP A 230 13.86 -21.24 10.43
CA ASP A 230 13.30 -21.74 9.17
C ASP A 230 11.80 -22.07 9.29
N ASP A 231 11.34 -22.55 10.44
CA ASP A 231 9.93 -22.84 10.69
C ASP A 231 9.09 -21.55 10.75
N PHE A 232 9.66 -20.47 11.29
CA PHE A 232 9.03 -19.15 11.33
C PHE A 232 8.80 -18.60 9.92
N PHE A 233 9.77 -18.76 9.01
CA PHE A 233 9.59 -18.34 7.62
C PHE A 233 8.68 -19.28 6.81
N PHE A 234 8.68 -20.58 7.12
CA PHE A 234 7.72 -21.52 6.52
C PHE A 234 6.26 -21.14 6.84
N PHE A 235 6.02 -20.57 8.03
CA PHE A 235 4.72 -20.01 8.40
C PHE A 235 4.28 -18.85 7.49
N PHE A 236 5.21 -18.01 7.05
CA PHE A 236 4.94 -16.93 6.07
C PHE A 236 4.78 -17.42 4.62
N LEU A 237 5.23 -18.64 4.30
CA LEU A 237 5.21 -19.21 2.94
C LEU A 237 3.95 -20.03 2.62
N SER A 238 3.24 -20.55 3.62
CA SER A 238 2.11 -21.46 3.41
C SER A 238 0.81 -20.90 4.01
N PRO A 239 -0.20 -20.54 3.19
CA PRO A 239 -1.54 -20.18 3.67
C PRO A 239 -2.32 -21.35 4.31
N ARG A 240 -1.67 -22.50 4.59
CA ARG A 240 -2.31 -23.70 5.12
C ARG A 240 -1.64 -24.13 6.41
N GLY A 241 -2.39 -23.93 7.51
CA GLY A 241 -2.61 -24.84 8.63
C GLY A 241 -1.40 -25.35 9.40
N SER A 242 -1.41 -25.08 10.71
CA SER A 242 -0.75 -25.79 11.83
C SER A 242 0.30 -26.87 11.48
N PRO A 243 1.49 -26.84 12.11
CA PRO A 243 2.52 -27.83 11.85
C PRO A 243 1.97 -29.24 12.09
N LYS A 244 1.88 -30.03 11.02
CA LYS A 244 1.54 -31.45 11.13
C LYS A 244 2.66 -32.09 11.94
N LYS A 245 2.33 -32.51 13.17
CA LYS A 245 3.15 -33.37 14.03
C LYS A 245 3.91 -34.37 13.17
N LYS A 246 5.23 -34.21 13.04
CA LYS A 246 6.11 -35.26 12.51
C LYS A 246 6.01 -36.44 13.47
N LYS A 247 5.12 -37.39 13.19
CA LYS A 247 5.11 -38.69 13.87
C LYS A 247 6.48 -39.32 13.62
N LYS A 248 7.32 -39.41 14.66
CA LYS A 248 8.46 -40.32 14.69
C LYS A 248 7.93 -41.72 14.36
N LYS A 249 8.18 -42.23 13.16
CA LYS A 249 8.10 -43.67 12.89
C LYS A 249 9.18 -44.31 13.76
N LYS A 250 8.77 -44.89 14.88
CA LYS A 250 9.54 -45.96 15.53
C LYS A 250 9.64 -47.07 14.48
N ALA A 251 10.84 -47.29 13.96
CA ALA A 251 11.19 -48.59 13.44
C ALA A 251 11.21 -49.54 14.65
N MET A 252 10.26 -50.48 14.69
CA MET A 252 10.36 -51.71 15.46
C MET A 252 10.53 -52.85 14.44
N ASP A 253 11.40 -53.78 14.83
CA ASP A 253 11.92 -54.91 14.07
C ASP A 253 10.87 -55.76 13.33
N CYS A 254 11.24 -56.16 12.12
CA CYS A 254 11.34 -57.56 11.63
C CYS A 254 12.35 -57.60 10.48
#